data_AF-A0A7G2K0G5-F1
#
_entry.id   AF-A0A7G2K0G5-F1
#
_cell.length_a   1.000
_cell.length_b   1.000
_cell.length_c   1.000
_cell.angle_alpha   90.00
_cell.angle_beta   90.00
_cell.angle_gamma   90.00
#
_symmetry.space_group_name_H-M   'P 1'
#
loop_
_entity.id
_entity.type
_entity.pdbx_description
1 polymer ?
#
loop_
_entity_poly.entity_id
_entity_poly.type
_entity_poly.pdbx_seq_one_letter_code
_entity_poly.pdbx_strand_id
1 'polypeptide(L)'
;MIADGNSMEPVIPDGTTVGIDLGNKTIRDGKIYAINHGGLLRIKLLYNMPNEQVKIRSYNTEEHPDEIAELQDISVLGKVFWYSVLL
;
A
#
# COMPACT_ATOMS: atom_id res chain seq x y z
N MET A 1 10.97 4.71 3.55
CA MET A 1 10.77 3.25 3.57
C MET A 1 11.37 2.69 2.29
N ILE A 2 11.88 1.46 2.31
CA ILE A 2 12.36 0.77 1.11
C ILE A 2 11.31 -0.29 0.75
N ALA A 3 10.93 -0.36 -0.51
CA ALA A 3 10.02 -1.38 -1.02
C ALA A 3 10.72 -2.75 -1.01
N ASP A 4 9.98 -3.79 -0.64
CA ASP A 4 10.47 -5.16 -0.53
C ASP A 4 9.48 -6.09 -1.25
N GLY A 5 10.00 -6.87 -2.19
CA GLY A 5 9.27 -7.78 -3.06
C GLY A 5 8.61 -7.14 -4.27
N ASN A 6 7.99 -7.97 -5.10
CA ASN A 6 7.49 -7.60 -6.43
C ASN A 6 6.00 -7.21 -6.49
N SER A 7 5.33 -7.06 -5.34
CA SER A 7 3.88 -6.87 -5.32
C SER A 7 3.41 -5.52 -5.90
N MET A 8 4.30 -4.54 -5.94
CA MET A 8 4.01 -3.22 -6.51
C MET A 8 4.68 -3.01 -7.88
N GLU A 9 5.27 -4.06 -8.46
CA GLU A 9 5.85 -4.00 -9.78
C GLU A 9 4.80 -3.83 -10.89
N PRO A 10 5.19 -3.18 -12.01
CA PRO A 10 6.47 -2.53 -12.26
C PRO A 10 6.54 -1.09 -11.70
N VAL A 11 5.49 -0.61 -11.01
CA VAL A 11 5.34 0.79 -10.61
C VAL A 11 6.32 1.18 -9.50
N ILE A 12 6.46 0.32 -8.50
CA ILE A 12 7.43 0.45 -7.42
C ILE A 12 8.21 -0.87 -7.37
N PRO A 13 9.37 -0.94 -8.06
CA PRO A 13 10.25 -2.11 -8.04
C PRO A 13 10.79 -2.44 -6.65
N ASP A 14 11.20 -3.69 -6.47
CA ASP A 14 11.97 -4.11 -5.31
C ASP A 14 13.18 -3.19 -5.05
N GLY A 15 13.45 -2.88 -3.79
CA GLY A 15 14.53 -1.98 -3.38
C GLY A 15 14.26 -0.48 -3.61
N THR A 16 13.11 -0.10 -4.17
CA THR A 16 12.77 1.31 -4.40
C THR A 16 12.62 2.09 -3.10
N THR A 17 13.27 3.25 -3.01
CA THR A 17 13.04 4.19 -1.90
C THR A 17 11.75 4.97 -2.13
N VAL A 18 10.86 4.95 -1.13
CA VAL A 18 9.56 5.64 -1.16
C VAL A 18 9.47 6.75 -0.10
N GLY A 19 8.90 7.88 -0.53
CA GLY A 19 8.54 9.02 0.32
C GLY A 19 7.09 8.90 0.80
N ILE A 20 6.90 8.95 2.12
CA ILE A 20 5.59 8.76 2.77
C ILE A 20 5.25 10.02 3.58
N ASP A 21 4.03 10.53 3.38
CA ASP A 21 3.44 11.59 4.18
C ASP A 21 2.68 10.96 5.37
N LEU A 22 3.31 10.99 6.55
CA LEU A 22 2.77 10.43 7.79
C LEU A 22 1.58 11.21 8.36
N GLY A 23 1.34 12.45 7.89
CA GLY A 23 0.18 13.25 8.26
C GLY A 23 -1.09 12.86 7.49
N ASN A 24 -0.94 12.18 6.34
CA ASN A 24 -2.04 11.85 5.45
C ASN A 24 -2.43 10.38 5.56
N LYS A 25 -3.32 10.10 6.53
CA LYS A 25 -3.78 8.73 6.85
C LYS A 25 -5.19 8.42 6.34
N THR A 26 -5.92 9.42 5.86
CA THR A 26 -7.26 9.22 5.31
C THR A 26 -7.19 8.49 3.98
N ILE A 27 -7.82 7.33 3.92
CA ILE A 27 -7.89 6.51 2.71
C ILE A 27 -8.71 7.23 1.65
N ARG A 28 -8.05 7.53 0.54
CA ARG A 28 -8.64 7.90 -0.74
C ARG A 28 -8.39 6.79 -1.74
N ASP A 29 -9.47 6.33 -2.36
CA ASP A 29 -9.48 5.14 -3.20
C ASP A 29 -8.45 5.20 -4.33
N GLY A 30 -7.77 4.08 -4.55
CA GLY A 30 -6.76 3.91 -5.60
C GLY A 30 -5.48 4.72 -5.37
N LYS A 31 -5.25 5.26 -4.17
CA LYS A 31 -3.97 5.84 -3.79
C LYS A 31 -3.09 4.82 -3.07
N ILE A 32 -1.79 5.04 -3.14
CA ILE A 32 -0.78 4.17 -2.56
C ILE A 32 -0.50 4.62 -1.12
N TYR A 33 -0.51 3.67 -0.19
CA TYR A 33 -0.25 3.91 1.23
C TYR A 33 0.80 2.92 1.74
N ALA A 34 1.57 3.39 2.72
CA ALA A 34 2.26 2.51 3.63
C ALA A 34 1.31 2.13 4.76
N ILE A 35 1.15 0.84 5.00
CA ILE A 35 0.28 0.28 6.03
C ILE A 35 1.03 -0.68 6.93
N ASN A 36 0.56 -0.81 8.15
CA ASN A 36 0.82 -1.97 9.00
C ASN A 36 -0.45 -2.81 9.02
N HIS A 37 -0.37 -4.06 8.56
CA HIS A 37 -1.46 -5.04 8.59
C HIS A 37 -0.98 -6.25 9.38
N GLY A 38 -1.52 -6.44 10.59
CA GLY A 38 -1.14 -7.57 11.46
C GLY A 38 0.35 -7.64 11.82
N GLY A 39 1.06 -6.51 11.88
CA GLY A 39 2.50 -6.44 12.13
C GLY A 39 3.37 -6.40 10.86
N LEU A 40 2.79 -6.62 9.69
CA LEU A 40 3.49 -6.57 8.41
C LEU A 40 3.42 -5.17 7.79
N LEU A 41 4.59 -4.58 7.53
CA LEU A 41 4.69 -3.32 6.81
C LEU A 41 4.58 -3.56 5.31
N ARG A 42 3.62 -2.89 4.67
CA ARG A 42 3.30 -3.12 3.25
C ARG A 42 3.06 -1.81 2.53
N ILE A 43 3.37 -1.77 1.24
CA ILE A 43 3.02 -0.67 0.32
C ILE A 43 1.94 -1.20 -0.61
N LYS A 44 0.74 -0.61 -0.58
CA LYS A 44 -0.43 -1.11 -1.31
C LYS A 44 -1.35 0.01 -1.78
N LEU A 45 -2.16 -0.26 -2.80
CA LEU A 45 -3.32 0.57 -3.10
C LEU A 45 -4.43 0.21 -2.11
N LEU A 46 -5.10 1.24 -1.57
CA LEU A 46 -6.25 1.05 -0.68
C LEU A 46 -7.52 1.59 -1.33
N TYR A 47 -8.62 0.89 -1.11
CA TYR A 47 -9.97 1.31 -1.48
C TYR A 47 -10.90 1.07 -0.30
N ASN A 48 -11.67 2.08 0.11
CA ASN A 48 -12.70 1.88 1.11
C ASN A 48 -13.78 0.95 0.55
N MET A 49 -14.27 0.05 1.40
CA MET A 49 -15.36 -0.86 1.09
C MET A 49 -16.49 -0.63 2.11
N PRO A 50 -17.74 -1.05 1.81
CA PRO A 50 -18.81 -1.08 2.79
C PRO A 50 -18.43 -1.92 4.03
N ASN A 51 -19.21 -1.78 5.10
CA ASN A 51 -19.08 -2.58 6.33
C ASN A 51 -17.71 -2.44 7.03
N GLU A 52 -17.13 -1.24 7.02
CA GLU A 52 -15.82 -0.98 7.65
C GLU A 52 -14.69 -1.87 7.12
N GLN A 53 -14.77 -2.25 5.85
CA GLN A 53 -13.73 -3.02 5.18
C GLN A 53 -12.85 -2.13 4.31
N VAL A 54 -11.66 -2.62 4.01
CA VAL A 54 -10.76 -2.02 3.04
C VAL A 54 -10.25 -3.10 2.11
N LYS A 55 -10.27 -2.79 0.81
CA LYS A 55 -9.62 -3.61 -0.20
C LYS A 55 -8.16 -3.19 -0.31
N ILE A 56 -7.27 -4.15 -0.04
CA ILE A 56 -5.82 -4.01 -0.21
C ILE A 56 -5.46 -4.60 -1.57
N ARG A 57 -4.93 -3.76 -2.45
CA ARG A 57 -4.61 -4.15 -3.82
C ARG A 57 -3.12 -3.94 -4.12
N SER A 58 -2.55 -4.91 -4.81
CA SER A 58 -1.22 -4.88 -5.41
C SER A 58 -1.29 -4.27 -6.82
N TYR A 59 -0.19 -3.73 -7.34
CA TYR A 59 -0.12 -3.43 -8.79
C TYR A 59 0.08 -4.72 -9.59
N ASN A 60 0.94 -5.62 -9.11
CA ASN A 60 1.13 -6.95 -9.67
C ASN A 60 0.00 -7.88 -9.19
N THR A 61 -1.22 -7.67 -9.69
CA THR A 61 -2.41 -8.44 -9.28
C THR A 61 -2.41 -9.88 -9.78
N GLU A 62 -1.60 -10.21 -10.80
CA GLU A 62 -1.53 -11.57 -11.35
C GLU A 62 -0.87 -12.53 -10.35
N GLU A 63 0.19 -12.09 -9.68
CA GLU A 63 0.85 -12.86 -8.63
C GLU A 63 0.32 -12.57 -7.22
N HIS A 64 -0.22 -11.36 -7.00
CA HIS A 64 -0.69 -10.90 -5.70
C HIS A 64 -2.15 -10.46 -5.79
N PRO A 65 -3.11 -11.40 -5.73
CA PRO A 65 -4.53 -11.11 -5.84
C PRO A 65 -5.01 -10.15 -4.74
N ASP A 66 -6.16 -9.53 -4.99
CA ASP A 66 -6.74 -8.57 -4.07
C ASP A 66 -7.10 -9.21 -2.72
N GLU A 67 -6.81 -8.50 -1.64
CA GLU A 67 -7.17 -8.89 -0.28
C GLU A 67 -8.27 -7.96 0.27
N ILE A 68 -9.13 -8.50 1.12
CA ILE A 68 -10.12 -7.73 1.88
C ILE A 68 -9.79 -7.92 3.35
N ALA A 69 -9.74 -6.81 4.08
CA ALA A 69 -9.49 -6.80 5.51
C ALA A 69 -10.45 -5.84 6.20
N GLU A 70 -10.69 -6.09 7.48
CA GLU A 70 -11.42 -5.17 8.34
C GLU A 70 -10.53 -3.95 8.61
N LEU A 71 -11.14 -2.75 8.66
CA LEU A 71 -10.41 -1.50 8.87
C LEU A 71 -9.65 -1.49 10.20
N GLN A 72 -10.17 -2.18 11.21
CA GLN A 72 -9.52 -2.33 12.52
C GLN A 72 -8.19 -3.09 12.48
N ASP A 73 -7.98 -3.95 11.48
CA ASP A 73 -6.78 -4.77 11.35
C ASP A 73 -5.63 -4.02 10.63
N ILE A 74 -5.92 -2.81 10.15
CA ILE A 74 -5.00 -2.01 9.34
C ILE A 74 -4.74 -0.66 9.98
N SER A 75 -3.46 -0.39 10.23
CA SER A 75 -2.98 0.93 10.59
C SER A 75 -2.34 1.60 9.36
N VAL A 76 -3.00 2.63 8.82
CA VAL A 76 -2.40 3.48 7.78
C VAL A 76 -1.29 4.32 8.41
N LEU A 77 -0.06 4.11 7.93
CA LEU A 77 1.10 4.87 8.40
C LEU A 77 1.17 6.23 7.71
N GLY A 78 0.87 6.27 6.41
CA GLY A 78 0.83 7.48 5.62
C GLY A 78 0.67 7.21 4.14
N LYS A 79 0.37 8.26 3.38
CA LYS A 79 0.22 8.20 1.92
C LYS A 79 1.57 8.30 1.24
N VAL A 80 1.83 7.42 0.26
CA VAL A 80 3.00 7.57 -0.61
C VAL A 80 2.75 8.75 -1.56
N PHE A 81 3.68 9.72 -1.55
CA PHE A 81 3.61 10.89 -2.42
C PHE A 81 4.71 10.91 -3.49
N TRP A 82 5.74 10.09 -3.32
CA TRP A 82 6.89 10.03 -4.22
C TRP A 82 7.61 8.69 -4.11
N TYR A 83 8.24 8.27 -5.20
CA TYR A 83 9.20 7.16 -5.26
C TYR A 83 10.22 7.43 -6.36
N SER A 84 11.43 6.89 -6.23
CA SER A 84 12.49 6.99 -7.24
C SER A 84 12.80 5.62 -7.83
N VAL A 85 12.67 5.50 -9.14
CA VAL A 85 13.13 4.33 -9.88
C VAL A 85 14.44 4.69 -10.56
N LEU A 86 15.47 3.85 -10.39
CA LEU A 86 16.69 3.91 -11.18
C LEU A 86 16.54 2.95 -12.36
N LEU A 87 16.78 3.44 -13.57
CA LEU A 87 16.74 2.67 -14.82
C LEU A 87 18.05 1.92 -15.04
#